data_AF-A0A928WDM4-F1
#
_entry.id   AF-A0A928WDM4-F1
#
_cell.length_a   1.000
_cell.length_b   1.000
_cell.length_c   1.000
_cell.angle_alpha   90.00
_cell.angle_beta   90.00
_cell.angle_gamma   90.00
#
_symmetry.space_group_name_H-M   'P 1'
#
loop_
_entity.id
_entity.type
_entity.pdbx_description
1 polymer ?
#
loop_
_entity_poly.entity_id
_entity_poly.type
_entity_poly.pdbx_seq_one_letter_code
_entity_poly.pdbx_strand_id
1 'polypeptide(L)' 'MTPQEFLDNLATAGTDPEKLMVVAQYLETTAMDNATTPKWRSIAYSSEIEMALNNLAFHLEALAETGN' A
#
# COMPACT_ATOMS: atom_id res chain seq x y z
N MET A 1 8.91 2.65 -2.81
CA MET A 1 8.58 2.79 -4.25
C MET A 1 8.36 4.26 -4.58
N THR A 2 8.95 4.81 -5.62
CA THR A 2 8.61 6.19 -6.04
C THR A 2 7.20 6.25 -6.62
N PRO A 3 6.54 7.44 -6.62
CA PRO A 3 5.25 7.59 -7.28
C PRO A 3 5.26 7.17 -8.76
N GLN A 4 6.37 7.41 -9.48
CA GLN A 4 6.50 7.00 -10.88
C GLN A 4 6.62 5.48 -11.02
N GLU A 5 7.47 4.84 -10.21
CA GLU A 5 7.58 3.37 -10.18
C GLU A 5 6.24 2.70 -9.88
N PHE A 6 5.44 3.29 -8.98
CA PHE A 6 4.08 2.79 -8.70
C PHE A 6 3.18 2.83 -9.94
N LEU A 7 3.15 3.97 -10.64
CA LEU A 7 2.33 4.14 -11.83
C LEU A 7 2.79 3.21 -12.95
N ASP A 8 4.10 3.04 -13.12
CA ASP A 8 4.67 2.16 -14.14
C ASP A 8 4.34 0.68 -13.85
N ASN A 9 4.49 0.24 -12.59
CA ASN A 9 4.12 -1.10 -12.16
C ASN A 9 2.61 -1.36 -12.30
N LEU A 10 1.77 -0.37 -11.98
CA LEU A 10 0.32 -0.50 -12.09
C LEU A 10 -0.14 -0.55 -13.55
N ALA A 11 0.50 0.21 -14.43
CA ALA A 11 0.20 0.22 -15.85
C ALA A 11 0.65 -1.07 -16.57
N THR A 12 1.66 -1.75 -16.04
CA THR A 12 2.22 -2.99 -16.61
C THR A 12 1.60 -4.26 -16.06
N ALA A 13 0.92 -4.19 -14.92
CA ALA A 13 0.15 -5.30 -14.35
C ALA A 13 -0.98 -5.73 -15.31
N GLY A 14 -0.88 -6.96 -15.82
CA GLY A 14 -1.77 -7.51 -16.84
C GLY A 14 -3.05 -8.11 -16.26
N THR A 15 -3.06 -8.47 -14.98
CA THR A 15 -4.21 -9.07 -14.30
C THR A 15 -4.68 -8.24 -13.10
N ASP A 16 -5.93 -8.44 -12.69
CA ASP A 16 -6.45 -7.75 -11.51
C ASP A 16 -5.73 -8.17 -10.21
N PRO A 17 -5.38 -9.46 -9.98
CA PRO A 17 -4.49 -9.87 -8.90
C PRO A 17 -3.14 -9.14 -8.88
N GLU A 18 -2.48 -8.99 -10.04
CA GLU A 18 -1.21 -8.25 -10.13
C GLU A 18 -1.39 -6.77 -9.76
N LYS A 19 -2.48 -6.13 -10.19
CA LYS A 19 -2.77 -4.73 -9.81
C LYS A 19 -2.99 -4.60 -8.30
N LEU A 20 -3.70 -5.55 -7.68
CA LEU A 20 -3.92 -5.57 -6.24
C LEU A 20 -2.59 -5.70 -5.48
N MET A 21 -1.68 -6.56 -5.95
CA MET A 21 -0.34 -6.72 -5.38
C MET A 21 0.50 -5.44 -5.50
N VAL A 22 0.45 -4.75 -6.64
CA VAL A 22 1.14 -3.46 -6.82
C VAL A 22 0.61 -2.40 -5.84
N VAL A 23 -0.69 -2.33 -5.63
CA VAL A 23 -1.30 -1.39 -4.67
C VAL A 23 -0.94 -1.76 -3.22
N ALA A 24 -0.99 -3.03 -2.85
CA ALA A 24 -0.59 -3.47 -1.52
C ALA A 24 0.87 -3.08 -1.22
N GLN A 25 1.78 -3.38 -2.13
CA GLN A 25 3.19 -3.05 -1.97
C GLN A 25 3.44 -1.53 -1.87
N TYR A 26 2.66 -0.71 -2.55
CA TYR A 26 2.72 0.75 -2.38
C TYR A 26 2.28 1.19 -0.97
N LEU A 27 1.23 0.56 -0.42
CA LEU A 27 0.75 0.86 0.93
C LEU A 27 1.76 0.43 2.00
N GLU A 28 2.35 -0.77 1.88
CA GLU A 28 3.34 -1.27 2.84
C GLU A 28 4.66 -0.49 2.84
N THR A 29 5.06 0.04 1.68
CA THR A 29 6.31 0.77 1.54
C THR A 29 6.08 2.27 1.67
N THR A 30 5.69 2.90 0.57
CA THR A 30 5.71 4.36 0.44
C THR A 30 4.66 5.05 1.32
N ALA A 31 3.46 4.49 1.45
CA ALA A 31 2.46 5.07 2.33
C ALA A 31 2.88 4.93 3.81
N MET A 32 3.39 3.75 4.20
CA MET A 32 3.85 3.48 5.57
C MET A 32 5.08 4.30 5.97
N ASP A 33 6.06 4.45 5.07
CA ASP A 33 7.25 5.27 5.30
C ASP A 33 6.87 6.73 5.59
N ASN A 34 5.88 7.26 4.86
CA ASN A 34 5.34 8.60 5.15
C ASN A 34 4.52 8.63 6.44
N ALA A 35 3.79 7.55 6.73
CA ALA A 35 2.96 7.36 7.91
C ALA A 35 3.72 6.98 9.19
N THR A 36 5.06 7.06 9.20
CA THR A 36 5.87 6.83 10.40
C THR A 36 6.80 8.00 10.72
N THR A 37 6.78 9.05 9.90
CA THR A 37 7.61 10.25 10.09
C THR A 37 7.29 11.01 11.38
N PRO A 38 8.23 11.80 11.95
CA PRO A 38 7.95 12.62 13.13
C PRO A 38 6.79 13.61 12.93
N LYS A 39 6.63 14.14 11.72
CA LYS A 39 5.50 15.00 11.35
C LYS A 39 4.18 14.22 11.33
N TRP A 40 4.20 12.95 10.93
CA TRP A 40 3.02 12.11 10.98
C TRP A 40 2.59 11.79 12.41
N ARG A 41 3.56 11.48 13.28
CA ARG A 41 3.32 11.18 14.70
C ARG A 41 2.70 12.35 15.48
N SER A 42 2.72 13.58 14.95
CA SER A 42 2.04 14.72 15.56
C SER A 42 0.58 14.91 15.11
N ILE A 43 0.10 14.12 14.16
CA ILE A 43 -1.28 14.15 13.67
C ILE A 43 -2.16 13.31 14.62
N ALA A 44 -3.32 13.84 15.00
CA ALA A 44 -4.31 13.07 15.75
C ALA A 44 -4.75 11.84 14.94
N TYR A 45 -4.90 10.69 15.62
CA TYR A 45 -5.23 9.40 15.01
C TYR A 45 -4.17 8.81 14.07
N SER A 46 -2.92 9.28 14.14
CA SER A 46 -1.83 8.79 13.29
C SER A 46 -1.61 7.29 13.36
N SER A 47 -1.81 6.70 14.55
CA SER A 47 -1.63 5.26 14.81
C SER A 47 -2.76 4.42 14.23
N GLU A 48 -4.00 4.91 14.29
CA GLU A 48 -5.16 4.27 13.69
C GLU A 48 -5.07 4.28 12.17
N ILE A 49 -4.58 5.38 11.59
CA ILE A 49 -4.35 5.47 10.14
C ILE A 49 -3.23 4.50 9.72
N GLU A 50 -2.13 4.42 10.48
CA GLU A 50 -1.05 3.45 10.25
C GLU A 50 -1.59 2.00 10.26
N MET A 51 -2.38 1.65 11.27
CA MET A 51 -3.01 0.34 11.36
C MET A 51 -3.97 0.07 10.20
N ALA A 52 -4.76 1.06 9.78
CA ALA A 52 -5.67 0.93 8.65
C ALA A 52 -4.93 0.70 7.33
N LEU A 53 -3.81 1.40 7.10
CA LEU A 53 -2.97 1.22 5.91
C LEU A 53 -2.37 -0.20 5.87
N ASN A 54 -1.85 -0.69 6.99
CA ASN A 54 -1.36 -2.07 7.11
C ASN A 54 -2.46 -3.10 6.84
N ASN A 55 -3.64 -2.92 7.42
CA ASN A 55 -4.76 -3.85 7.22
C ASN A 55 -5.23 -3.86 5.76
N LEU A 56 -5.27 -2.71 5.10
CA LEU A 56 -5.63 -2.61 3.69
C LEU A 56 -4.61 -3.33 2.80
N ALA A 57 -3.31 -3.14 3.04
CA ALA A 57 -2.28 -3.85 2.31
C ALA A 57 -2.43 -5.37 2.44
N PHE A 58 -2.51 -5.87 3.68
CA PHE A 58 -2.71 -7.29 3.97
C PHE A 58 -3.94 -7.88 3.25
N HIS A 59 -5.08 -7.19 3.28
CA HIS A 59 -6.29 -7.70 2.64
C HIS A 59 -6.23 -7.67 1.11
N LEU A 60 -5.52 -6.70 0.53
CA LEU A 60 -5.31 -6.63 -0.92
C LEU A 60 -4.40 -7.77 -1.41
N GLU A 61 -3.36 -8.11 -0.64
CA GLU A 61 -2.50 -9.27 -0.92
C GLU A 61 -3.30 -10.57 -0.84
N ALA A 62 -4.03 -10.77 0.25
CA ALA A 62 -4.87 -11.96 0.43
C ALA A 62 -5.90 -12.10 -0.71
N LEU A 63 -6.52 -11.00 -1.14
CA LEU A 63 -7.45 -11.00 -2.26
C LEU A 63 -6.76 -11.36 -3.59
N ALA A 64 -5.56 -10.81 -3.84
CA ALA A 64 -4.76 -11.14 -5.01
C ALA A 64 -4.41 -12.64 -5.04
N GLU A 65 -4.03 -13.21 -3.90
CA GLU A 65 -3.70 -14.63 -3.78
C GLU A 65 -4.90 -15.55 -4.03
N THR A 66 -6.12 -15.13 -3.66
CA THR A 66 -7.34 -15.90 -3.95
C THR A 66 -7.80 -15.85 -5.41
N GLY A 67 -7.27 -14.91 -6.19
CA GLY A 67 -7.60 -14.74 -7.61
C GLY A 67 -6.71 -15.52 -8.58
N ASN A 68 -5.70 -16.25 -8.08
CA ASN A 68 -4.84 -17.18 -8.83
C ASN A 68 -5.46 -18.59 -8.89
#